data_AF-A0A5E5RA37-F1
#
_entry.id   AF-A0A5E5RA37-F1
#
_cell.length_a   1.000
_cell.length_b   1.000
_cell.length_c   1.000
_cell.angle_alpha   90.00
_cell.angle_beta   90.00
_cell.angle_gamma   90.00
#
_symmetry.space_group_name_H-M   'P 1'
#
loop_
_entity.id
_entity.type
_entity.pdbx_description
1 polymer ?
#
loop_
_entity_poly.entity_id
_entity_poly.type
_entity_poly.pdbx_seq_one_letter_code
_entity_poly.pdbx_strand_id
1 'polypeptide(L)'
;MLALLDLFLERAQPQQTRMRHLLQELAGEPLLEALQARLDFPLRRDERVAAWRRSPGRPWSHLGVQPQRQPGLVMVGAAAPLGRLDSACLEGLAELVERHGDGSLRLTPGKACSCRTWRTPRPTRRCSACADSAC
;
A
#
# COMPACT_ATOMS: atom_id res chain seq x y z
N MET A 1 -1.16 12.88 -16.06
CA MET A 1 -0.65 12.37 -14.77
C MET A 1 0.57 13.15 -14.26
N LEU A 2 1.30 13.89 -15.11
CA LEU A 2 2.54 14.58 -14.72
C LEU A 2 2.35 16.05 -14.27
N ALA A 3 1.20 16.68 -14.51
CA ALA A 3 0.98 18.11 -14.27
C ALA A 3 1.39 18.65 -12.88
N LEU A 4 1.20 17.86 -11.81
CA LEU A 4 1.64 18.25 -10.46
C LEU A 4 3.15 18.15 -10.28
N LEU A 5 3.78 17.14 -10.90
CA LEU A 5 5.23 17.00 -10.91
C LEU A 5 5.87 18.13 -11.72
N ASP A 6 5.33 18.42 -12.90
CA ASP A 6 5.83 19.50 -13.76
C ASP A 6 5.71 20.86 -13.07
N LEU A 7 4.57 21.13 -12.43
CA LEU A 7 4.39 22.34 -11.61
C LEU A 7 5.43 22.45 -10.50
N PHE A 8 5.78 21.33 -9.86
CA PHE A 8 6.83 21.32 -8.85
C PHE A 8 8.20 21.61 -9.45
N LEU A 9 8.56 20.98 -10.56
CA LEU A 9 9.84 21.21 -11.23
C LEU A 9 9.99 22.66 -11.73
N GLU A 10 8.90 23.30 -12.14
CA GLU A 10 8.91 24.70 -12.59
C GLU A 10 8.95 25.72 -11.45
N ARG A 11 8.32 25.43 -10.31
CA ARG A 11 8.11 26.40 -9.22
C ARG A 11 9.01 26.20 -8.01
N ALA A 12 9.58 25.01 -7.83
CA ALA A 12 10.39 24.72 -6.66
C ALA A 12 11.71 25.49 -6.70
N GLN A 13 12.00 26.20 -5.61
CA GLN A 13 13.32 26.79 -5.40
C GLN A 13 14.35 25.73 -5.00
N PRO A 14 15.68 25.98 -5.13
CA PRO A 14 16.71 24.99 -4.78
C PRO A 14 16.63 24.45 -3.34
N GLN A 15 16.10 25.24 -2.40
CA GLN A 15 15.89 24.86 -1.01
C GLN A 15 14.67 23.94 -0.83
N GLN A 16 13.72 23.98 -1.77
CA GLN A 16 12.45 23.24 -1.73
C GLN A 16 12.60 21.86 -2.37
N THR A 17 13.30 20.95 -1.70
CA THR A 17 13.61 19.60 -2.22
C THR A 17 12.45 18.59 -2.22
N ARG A 18 11.28 18.95 -1.66
CA ARG A 18 10.11 18.07 -1.54
C ARG A 18 8.85 18.88 -1.78
N MET A 19 7.82 18.24 -2.35
CA MET A 19 6.51 18.85 -2.60
C MET A 19 5.95 19.56 -1.36
N ARG A 20 6.10 18.97 -0.17
CA ARG A 20 5.62 19.58 1.09
C ARG A 20 6.22 20.97 1.36
N HIS A 21 7.43 21.28 0.88
CA HIS A 21 8.05 22.58 1.07
C HIS A 21 7.40 23.61 0.13
N LEU A 22 7.15 23.24 -1.13
CA LEU A 22 6.40 24.07 -2.06
C LEU A 22 4.96 24.33 -1.55
N LEU A 23 4.32 23.32 -0.97
CA LEU A 23 2.98 23.45 -0.40
C LEU A 23 2.91 24.37 0.85
N GLN A 24 4.03 24.72 1.48
CA GLN A 24 4.01 25.70 2.57
C GLN A 24 3.80 27.13 2.04
N GLU A 25 4.18 27.38 0.79
CA GLU A 25 4.07 28.69 0.13
C GLU A 25 2.92 28.73 -0.88
N LEU A 26 2.67 27.62 -1.57
CA LEU A 26 1.68 27.46 -2.62
C LEU A 26 0.70 26.33 -2.27
N ALA A 27 -0.25 26.62 -1.37
CA ALA A 27 -1.33 25.70 -0.99
C ALA A 27 -2.72 26.26 -1.27
N GLY A 28 -3.70 25.37 -1.37
CA GLY A 28 -5.11 25.74 -1.55
C GLY A 28 -5.44 26.15 -2.99
N GLU A 29 -6.26 27.19 -3.15
CA GLU A 29 -6.75 27.65 -4.46
C GLU A 29 -5.64 28.00 -5.46
N PRO A 30 -4.57 28.74 -5.10
CA PRO A 30 -3.49 29.05 -6.06
C PRO A 30 -2.83 27.81 -6.68
N LEU A 31 -2.71 26.73 -5.91
CA LEU A 31 -2.21 25.46 -6.40
C LEU A 31 -3.21 24.81 -7.36
N LEU A 32 -4.49 24.79 -6.98
CA LEU A 32 -5.55 24.19 -7.80
C LEU A 32 -5.76 24.94 -9.11
N GLU A 33 -5.64 26.27 -9.11
CA GLU A 33 -5.66 27.10 -10.33
C GLU A 33 -4.45 26.80 -11.23
N ALA A 34 -3.24 26.77 -10.66
CA ALA A 34 -2.04 26.42 -11.41
C ALA A 34 -2.11 25.00 -12.01
N LEU A 35 -2.72 24.05 -11.29
CA LEU A 35 -2.98 22.71 -11.80
C LEU A 35 -4.07 22.72 -12.89
N GLN A 36 -5.17 23.45 -12.70
CA GLN A 36 -6.25 23.53 -13.67
C GLN A 36 -5.76 24.06 -15.02
N ALA A 37 -4.86 25.04 -15.02
CA ALA A 37 -4.27 25.60 -16.24
C ALA A 37 -3.41 24.59 -17.04
N ARG A 38 -3.01 23.48 -16.41
CA ARG A 38 -2.18 22.41 -17.03
C ARG A 38 -2.97 21.14 -17.34
N LEU A 39 -4.25 21.09 -16.98
CA LEU A 39 -5.09 19.91 -17.15
C LEU A 39 -6.11 20.15 -18.25
N ASP A 40 -6.24 19.18 -19.15
CA ASP A 40 -7.24 19.20 -20.23
C ASP A 40 -8.67 18.95 -19.73
N PHE A 41 -8.84 18.78 -18.42
CA PHE A 41 -10.12 18.50 -17.79
C PHE A 41 -10.31 19.35 -16.53
N PRO A 42 -11.57 19.70 -16.18
CA PRO A 42 -11.86 20.46 -14.98
C PRO A 42 -11.60 19.62 -13.71
N LEU A 43 -10.91 20.22 -12.75
CA LEU A 43 -10.76 19.68 -11.40
C LEU A 43 -12.13 19.66 -10.71
N ARG A 44 -12.48 18.50 -10.17
CA ARG A 44 -13.74 18.30 -9.46
C ARG A 44 -13.66 18.94 -8.06
N ARG A 45 -14.54 19.89 -7.77
CA ARG A 45 -14.58 20.68 -6.53
C ARG A 45 -15.90 20.54 -5.75
N ASP A 46 -16.65 19.48 -6.00
CA ASP A 46 -17.97 19.32 -5.38
C ASP A 46 -17.91 18.98 -3.89
N GLU A 47 -19.04 19.13 -3.21
CA GLU A 47 -19.17 18.87 -1.78
C GLU A 47 -18.82 17.43 -1.41
N ARG A 48 -18.99 16.45 -2.32
CA ARG A 48 -18.61 15.06 -2.07
C ARG A 48 -17.10 14.91 -1.92
N VAL A 49 -16.31 15.65 -2.71
CA VAL A 49 -14.85 15.68 -2.58
C VAL A 49 -14.45 16.41 -1.29
N ALA A 50 -15.07 17.56 -0.99
CA ALA A 50 -14.77 18.34 0.21
C ALA A 50 -15.13 17.62 1.52
N ALA A 51 -16.25 16.87 1.52
CA ALA A 51 -16.71 16.08 2.66
C ALA A 51 -16.03 14.71 2.75
N TRP A 52 -15.29 14.29 1.72
CA TRP A 52 -14.62 12.99 1.74
C TRP A 52 -13.61 12.94 2.89
N ARG A 53 -13.67 11.86 3.66
CA ARG A 53 -12.69 11.53 4.68
C ARG A 53 -12.26 10.09 4.46
N ARG A 54 -10.96 9.84 4.54
CA ARG A 54 -10.45 8.48 4.57
C ARG A 54 -10.91 7.83 5.86
N SER A 55 -11.63 6.71 5.78
CA SER A 55 -11.96 5.92 6.95
C SER A 55 -10.67 5.48 7.65
N PRO A 56 -10.57 5.64 8.98
CA PRO A 56 -9.38 5.21 9.71
C PRO A 56 -9.17 3.71 9.49
N GLY A 57 -7.97 3.36 9.02
CA GLY A 57 -7.60 1.95 8.86
C GLY A 57 -7.43 1.31 10.22
N ARG A 58 -7.92 0.08 10.39
CA ARG A 58 -7.64 -0.70 11.59
C ARG A 58 -6.18 -1.19 11.54
N PRO A 59 -5.35 -0.90 12.56
CA PRO A 59 -3.97 -1.40 12.61
C PRO A 59 -3.95 -2.92 12.45
N TRP A 60 -2.96 -3.43 11.71
CA TRP A 60 -2.74 -4.88 11.54
C TRP A 60 -3.91 -5.66 10.91
N SER A 61 -4.91 -4.99 10.35
CA SER A 61 -6.08 -5.63 9.72
C SER A 61 -5.73 -6.52 8.52
N HIS A 62 -4.56 -6.33 7.94
CA HIS A 62 -4.05 -7.14 6.86
C HIS A 62 -3.33 -8.40 7.34
N LEU A 63 -3.09 -8.58 8.65
CA LEU A 63 -2.47 -9.78 9.20
C LEU A 63 -3.48 -10.93 9.37
N GLY A 64 -2.96 -12.16 9.31
CA GLY A 64 -3.75 -13.38 9.40
C GLY A 64 -4.41 -13.74 8.07
N VAL A 65 -5.36 -14.67 8.13
CA VAL A 65 -6.10 -15.17 6.98
C VAL A 65 -7.36 -14.33 6.78
N GLN A 66 -7.47 -13.66 5.64
CA GLN A 66 -8.57 -12.76 5.30
C GLN A 66 -9.25 -13.21 4.00
N PRO A 67 -10.58 -13.30 3.94
CA PRO A 67 -11.27 -13.66 2.69
C PRO A 67 -11.08 -12.58 1.63
N GLN A 68 -10.94 -12.99 0.38
CA GLN A 68 -10.89 -12.08 -0.75
C GLN A 68 -12.28 -11.74 -1.28
N ARG A 69 -12.35 -10.68 -2.11
CA ARG A 69 -13.54 -10.38 -2.91
C ARG A 69 -13.90 -11.50 -3.88
N GLN A 70 -12.91 -12.30 -4.29
CA GLN A 70 -13.10 -13.47 -5.16
C GLN A 70 -13.49 -14.68 -4.29
N PRO A 71 -14.63 -15.34 -4.56
CA PRO A 71 -15.07 -16.49 -3.77
C PRO A 71 -14.04 -17.62 -3.75
N GLY A 72 -13.84 -18.24 -2.58
CA GLY A 72 -12.94 -19.38 -2.41
C GLY A 72 -11.45 -19.03 -2.31
N LEU A 73 -11.10 -17.75 -2.31
CA LEU A 73 -9.72 -17.28 -2.14
C LEU A 73 -9.53 -16.53 -0.83
N VAL A 74 -8.37 -16.73 -0.21
CA VAL A 74 -7.96 -16.01 1.00
C VAL A 74 -6.61 -15.35 0.80
N MET A 75 -6.43 -14.18 1.40
CA MET A 75 -5.16 -13.48 1.55
C MET A 75 -4.57 -13.83 2.91
N VAL A 76 -3.28 -14.14 2.95
CA VAL A 76 -2.56 -14.42 4.20
C VAL A 76 -1.54 -13.31 4.41
N GLY A 77 -1.71 -12.52 5.47
CA GLY A 77 -0.72 -11.53 5.88
C GLY A 77 0.10 -11.98 7.06
N ALA A 78 1.42 -11.79 6.96
CA ALA A 78 2.39 -12.05 8.01
C ALA A 78 3.25 -10.80 8.25
N ALA A 79 3.59 -10.54 9.50
CA ALA A 79 4.53 -9.48 9.85
C ALA A 79 5.90 -10.11 10.13
N ALA A 80 6.94 -9.55 9.55
CA ALA A 80 8.30 -9.91 9.88
C ALA A 80 8.81 -8.97 10.97
N PRO A 81 9.51 -9.46 12.00
CA PRO A 81 9.99 -8.59 13.07
C PRO A 81 10.99 -7.58 12.53
N LEU A 82 10.69 -6.32 12.84
CA LEU A 82 11.38 -5.15 12.28
C LEU A 82 11.37 -5.07 10.74
N GLY A 83 10.60 -5.91 10.04
CA GLY A 83 10.56 -5.99 8.58
C GLY A 83 11.76 -6.71 7.98
N ARG A 84 12.52 -7.46 8.77
CA ARG A 84 13.68 -8.22 8.29
C ARG A 84 13.22 -9.56 7.75
N LEU A 85 13.54 -9.82 6.50
CA LEU A 85 13.38 -11.12 5.85
C LEU A 85 14.79 -11.57 5.49
N ASP A 86 15.26 -12.66 6.09
CA ASP A 86 16.49 -13.30 5.68
C ASP A 86 16.26 -14.22 4.46
N SER A 87 17.34 -14.78 3.92
CA SER A 87 17.26 -15.66 2.74
C SER A 87 16.39 -16.88 3.00
N ALA A 88 16.52 -17.51 4.18
CA ALA A 88 15.73 -18.68 4.55
C ALA A 88 14.22 -18.36 4.62
N CYS A 89 13.85 -17.20 5.17
CA CYS A 89 12.47 -16.75 5.20
C CYS A 89 11.93 -16.48 3.79
N LEU A 90 12.72 -15.85 2.92
CA LEU A 90 12.33 -15.60 1.53
C LEU A 90 12.14 -16.91 0.73
N GLU A 91 13.03 -17.88 0.93
CA GLU A 91 12.91 -19.22 0.32
C GLU A 91 11.64 -19.94 0.82
N GLY A 92 11.38 -19.94 2.13
CA GLY A 92 10.16 -20.53 2.69
C GLY A 92 8.88 -19.84 2.22
N LEU A 93 8.91 -18.51 2.05
CA LEU A 93 7.79 -17.76 1.47
C LEU A 93 7.58 -18.12 -0.01
N ALA A 94 8.65 -18.27 -0.79
CA ALA A 94 8.56 -18.67 -2.19
C ALA A 94 7.92 -20.06 -2.33
N GLU A 95 8.40 -21.04 -1.56
CA GLU A 95 7.85 -22.40 -1.53
C GLU A 95 6.36 -22.40 -1.15
N LEU A 96 5.97 -21.59 -0.17
CA LEU A 96 4.58 -21.49 0.29
C LEU A 96 3.67 -20.87 -0.77
N VAL A 97 4.14 -19.85 -1.47
CA VAL A 97 3.37 -19.15 -2.50
C VAL A 97 3.25 -19.99 -3.77
N GLU A 98 4.28 -20.77 -4.12
CA GLU A 98 4.23 -21.73 -5.24
C GLU A 98 3.29 -22.90 -4.97
N ARG A 99 3.32 -23.46 -3.75
CA ARG A 99 2.50 -24.64 -3.40
C ARG A 99 1.04 -24.31 -3.17
N HIS A 100 0.76 -23.19 -2.51
CA HIS A 100 -0.58 -22.88 -2.01
C HIS A 100 -1.22 -21.66 -2.65
N GLY A 101 -0.46 -20.90 -3.46
CA GLY A 101 -0.98 -19.70 -4.10
C GLY A 101 -0.74 -19.59 -5.59
N ASP A 102 -0.53 -18.36 -6.04
CA ASP A 102 -0.45 -17.97 -7.46
C ASP A 102 0.94 -17.47 -7.86
N GLY A 103 1.98 -17.79 -7.08
CA GLY A 103 3.31 -17.24 -7.32
C GLY A 103 3.49 -15.78 -6.88
N SER A 104 2.45 -15.10 -6.35
CA SER A 104 2.53 -13.68 -6.00
C SER A 104 2.69 -13.37 -4.50
N LEU A 105 3.74 -12.62 -4.17
CA LEU A 105 4.00 -12.02 -2.86
C LEU A 105 3.89 -10.48 -2.96
N ARG A 106 3.28 -9.83 -1.95
CA ARG A 106 3.12 -8.37 -1.90
C ARG A 106 3.63 -7.82 -0.58
N LEU A 107 4.56 -6.87 -0.68
CA LEU A 107 5.07 -6.12 0.46
C LEU A 107 4.12 -4.97 0.80
N THR A 108 3.90 -4.74 2.09
CA THR A 108 3.13 -3.59 2.58
C THR A 108 4.06 -2.62 3.33
N PRO A 109 3.78 -1.31 3.32
CA PRO A 109 4.63 -0.30 3.96
C PRO A 109 4.87 -0.52 5.47
N GLY A 110 4.02 -1.32 6.14
CA GLY A 110 4.05 -1.54 7.59
C GLY A 110 4.96 -2.67 8.07
N LYS A 111 6.05 -3.01 7.35
CA LYS A 111 6.94 -4.15 7.69
C LYS A 111 6.23 -5.51 7.68
N ALA A 112 5.17 -5.63 6.88
CA ALA A 112 4.39 -6.85 6.74
C ALA A 112 4.31 -7.27 5.28
N CYS A 113 4.34 -8.58 5.06
CA CYS A 113 4.19 -9.20 3.76
C CYS A 113 2.81 -9.86 3.68
N SER A 114 2.21 -9.85 2.49
CA SER A 114 0.92 -10.48 2.24
C SER A 114 0.98 -11.34 0.99
N CYS A 115 0.52 -12.58 1.10
CA CYS A 115 0.33 -13.49 -0.01
C CYS A 115 -1.12 -13.41 -0.44
N ARG A 116 -1.37 -13.10 -1.71
CA ARG A 116 -2.71 -12.77 -2.18
C ARG A 116 -3.59 -14.02 -2.27
N THR A 117 -3.11 -15.13 -2.80
CA THR A 117 -4.04 -16.07 -3.45
C THR A 117 -3.97 -17.46 -2.86
N TRP A 118 -4.27 -17.64 -1.57
CA TRP A 118 -4.37 -18.99 -0.99
C TRP A 118 -5.69 -19.66 -1.40
N ARG A 119 -5.63 -20.91 -1.88
CA ARG A 119 -6.83 -21.78 -1.99
C ARG A 119 -7.15 -22.30 -0.59
N THR A 120 -8.39 -22.17 -0.15
CA THR A 120 -8.81 -22.62 1.20
C THR A 120 -8.43 -24.08 1.45
N PRO A 121 -7.56 -24.39 2.44
CA PRO A 121 -7.52 -25.72 3.02
C PRO A 121 -8.69 -25.85 4.01
N ARG A 122 -9.16 -27.09 4.24
CA ARG A 122 -10.08 -27.41 5.35
C ARG A 122 -9.58 -26.80 6.67
N PRO A 123 -10.48 -26.45 7.61
CA PRO A 123 -10.12 -25.69 8.81
C PRO A 123 -9.35 -26.60 9.77
N THR A 124 -8.03 -26.72 9.59
CA THR A 124 -7.16 -27.38 10.56
C THR A 124 -5.87 -26.61 10.74
N ARG A 125 -5.84 -25.91 11.88
CA ARG A 125 -4.69 -25.59 12.73
C ARG A 125 -3.66 -24.61 12.18
N ARG A 126 -3.17 -23.78 13.11
CA ARG A 126 -2.07 -22.81 12.98
C ARG A 126 -1.02 -23.27 11.96
N CYS A 127 -0.64 -22.36 11.07
CA CYS A 127 0.57 -22.50 10.27
C CYS A 127 1.76 -22.53 11.25
N SER A 128 2.30 -23.72 11.53
CA SER A 128 3.43 -23.95 12.43
C SER A 128 4.73 -23.30 11.92
N ALA A 129 4.79 -22.96 10.62
CA ALA A 129 5.95 -22.31 10.01
C ALA A 129 6.26 -20.91 10.57
N CYS A 130 5.32 -20.24 11.24
CA CYS A 130 5.57 -18.96 11.91
C CYS A 130 5.79 -19.08 13.42
N ALA A 131 5.72 -20.28 14.01
CA ALA A 131 5.75 -20.46 15.46
C ALA A 131 7.15 -20.80 16.02
N ASP A 132 7.98 -21.52 15.26
CA ASP A 132 9.22 -22.13 15.79
C ASP A 132 10.52 -21.49 15.30
N SER A 133 10.45 -20.49 14.42
CA SER A 133 11.60 -19.67 14.08
C SER A 133 11.40 -18.32 14.75
N ALA A 134 12.25 -18.03 15.75
CA ALA A 134 12.42 -16.70 16.30
C ALA A 134 12.73 -15.73 15.15
N CYS A 135 11.66 -15.17 14.63
CA CYS A 135 11.66 -13.98 13.80
C CYS A 135 11.83 -12.80 14.77
#